data_AF-A0AA87Y3Y4-F1
#
_entry.id   AF-A0AA87Y3Y4-F1
#
_cell.length_a   1.000
_cell.length_b   1.000
_cell.length_c   1.000
_cell.angle_alpha   90.00
_cell.angle_beta   90.00
_cell.angle_gamma   90.00
#
_symmetry.space_group_name_H-M   'P 1'
#
loop_
_entity.id
_entity.type
_entity.pdbx_description
1 polymer ?
#
loop_
_entity_poly.entity_id
_entity_poly.type
_entity_poly.pdbx_seq_one_letter_code
_entity_poly.pdbx_strand_id
1 'polypeptide(L)'
;MDGFSDTDWAKLRGVCATKGTAWQIRCAEMLDGTVNSAALEILTSLMASRNRDVVMAAAETLLSLAQTGTSVEVTPQLSALISKARMNGGDPYGFVLDLLLKNSKT
;
A
#
# COMPACT_ATOMS: atom_id res chain seq x y z
N MET A 1 -12.02 -22.04 3.38
CA MET A 1 -10.85 -21.37 3.96
C MET A 1 -11.40 -20.23 4.78
N ASP A 2 -11.26 -20.30 6.10
CA ASP A 2 -11.59 -19.14 6.94
C ASP A 2 -10.53 -18.09 6.65
N GLY A 3 -10.96 -16.98 6.06
CA GLY A 3 -10.09 -15.85 5.75
C GLY A 3 -9.51 -15.23 7.01
N PHE A 4 -8.53 -14.35 6.82
CA PHE A 4 -7.94 -13.58 7.91
C PHE A 4 -9.04 -12.74 8.59
N SER A 5 -9.24 -12.93 9.91
CA SER A 5 -10.30 -12.24 10.63
C SER A 5 -9.96 -10.76 10.86
N ASP A 6 -10.95 -9.94 11.17
CA ASP A 6 -10.73 -8.52 11.55
C ASP A 6 -9.74 -8.38 12.72
N THR A 7 -9.76 -9.35 13.64
CA THR A 7 -8.83 -9.40 14.77
C THR A 7 -7.40 -9.68 14.29
N ASP A 8 -7.23 -10.54 13.29
CA ASP A 8 -5.92 -10.84 12.73
C ASP A 8 -5.38 -9.63 11.96
N TRP A 9 -6.23 -8.93 11.20
CA TRP A 9 -5.87 -7.68 10.52
C TRP A 9 -5.45 -6.59 11.50
N ALA A 10 -6.19 -6.43 12.59
CA ALA A 10 -5.85 -5.47 13.64
C ALA A 10 -4.50 -5.81 14.30
N LYS A 11 -4.23 -7.09 14.58
CA LYS A 11 -2.94 -7.55 15.09
C LYS A 11 -1.82 -7.27 14.10
N LEU A 12 -2.01 -7.59 12.83
CA LEU A 12 -1.02 -7.38 11.78
C LEU A 12 -0.65 -5.90 11.67
N ARG A 13 -1.65 -5.02 11.69
CA ARG A 13 -1.44 -3.56 11.68
C ARG A 13 -0.64 -3.09 12.89
N GLY A 14 -0.99 -3.53 14.09
CA GLY A 14 -0.27 -3.18 15.32
C GLY A 14 1.19 -3.65 15.32
N VAL A 15 1.43 -4.86 14.81
CA VAL A 15 2.79 -5.40 14.67
C VAL A 15 3.57 -4.63 13.61
N CYS A 16 2.96 -4.35 12.45
CA CYS A 16 3.61 -3.66 11.34
C CYS A 16 4.18 -2.29 11.72
N ALA A 17 3.46 -1.53 12.55
CA ALA A 17 3.90 -0.22 13.03
C ALA A 17 5.14 -0.26 13.95
N THR A 18 5.41 -1.40 14.61
CA THR A 18 6.45 -1.52 15.64
C THR A 18 7.68 -2.30 15.19
N LYS A 19 7.61 -3.00 14.05
CA LYS A 19 8.71 -3.79 13.51
C LYS A 19 9.68 -2.95 12.69
N GLY A 20 10.91 -3.45 12.54
CA GLY A 20 11.95 -2.77 11.76
C GLY A 20 11.69 -2.76 10.25
N THR A 21 12.41 -1.88 9.55
CA THR A 21 12.30 -1.64 8.09
C THR A 21 12.18 -2.92 7.26
N ALA A 22 13.07 -3.88 7.44
CA ALA A 22 13.07 -5.12 6.65
C ALA A 22 11.75 -5.91 6.80
N TRP A 23 11.18 -5.92 8.01
CA TRP A 23 9.91 -6.59 8.25
C TRP A 23 8.76 -5.83 7.59
N GLN A 24 8.77 -4.49 7.64
CA GLN A 24 7.74 -3.66 6.99
C GLN A 24 7.74 -3.81 5.47
N ILE A 25 8.94 -3.88 4.85
CA ILE A 25 9.10 -4.17 3.42
C ILE A 25 8.49 -5.54 3.10
N ARG A 26 8.88 -6.60 3.84
CA ARG A 26 8.31 -7.94 3.65
C ARG A 26 6.80 -7.96 3.86
N CYS A 27 6.28 -7.18 4.81
CA CYS A 27 4.85 -7.05 5.03
C CYS A 27 4.15 -6.43 3.81
N ALA A 28 4.71 -5.39 3.20
CA ALA A 28 4.16 -4.83 1.96
C ALA A 28 4.13 -5.87 0.83
N GLU A 29 5.28 -6.52 0.57
CA GLU A 29 5.42 -7.54 -0.47
C GLU A 29 4.42 -8.70 -0.30
N MET A 30 4.23 -9.18 0.94
CA MET A 30 3.31 -10.29 1.24
C MET A 30 1.82 -9.93 1.12
N LEU A 31 1.48 -8.64 1.10
CA LEU A 31 0.11 -8.18 0.85
C LEU A 31 -0.22 -8.06 -0.63
N ASP A 32 0.75 -8.32 -1.53
CA ASP A 32 0.48 -8.39 -2.96
C ASP A 32 -0.54 -9.49 -3.29
N GLY A 33 -1.43 -9.21 -4.24
CA GLY A 33 -2.57 -10.06 -4.57
C GLY A 33 -3.67 -10.15 -3.50
N THR A 34 -3.53 -9.50 -2.34
CA THR A 34 -4.55 -9.50 -1.30
C THR A 34 -5.52 -8.34 -1.45
N VAL A 35 -6.67 -8.60 -2.07
CA VAL A 35 -7.75 -7.62 -2.27
C VAL A 35 -8.65 -7.55 -1.03
N ASN A 36 -8.18 -6.84 0.00
CA ASN A 36 -8.93 -6.63 1.24
C ASN A 36 -8.74 -5.18 1.73
N SER A 37 -9.81 -4.54 2.21
CA SER A 37 -9.75 -3.15 2.73
C SER A 37 -8.73 -3.00 3.86
N ALA A 38 -8.60 -3.99 4.74
CA ALA A 38 -7.62 -3.97 5.82
C ALA A 38 -6.18 -4.08 5.32
N ALA A 39 -5.93 -4.80 4.22
CA ALA A 39 -4.63 -4.85 3.56
C ALA A 39 -4.27 -3.49 2.94
N LEU A 40 -5.24 -2.84 2.28
CA LEU A 40 -5.07 -1.48 1.74
C LEU A 40 -4.80 -0.45 2.84
N GLU A 41 -5.47 -0.56 4.00
CA GLU A 41 -5.19 0.29 5.16
C GLU A 41 -3.75 0.13 5.67
N ILE A 42 -3.23 -1.11 5.70
CA ILE A 42 -1.84 -1.38 6.08
C ILE A 42 -0.87 -0.78 5.06
N LEU A 43 -1.10 -1.00 3.76
CA LEU A 43 -0.27 -0.43 2.69
C LEU A 43 -0.28 1.11 2.72
N THR A 44 -1.43 1.71 2.96
CA THR A 44 -1.57 3.17 3.14
C THR A 44 -0.78 3.66 4.36
N SER A 45 -0.79 2.92 5.47
CA SER A 45 0.03 3.25 6.63
C SER A 45 1.53 3.13 6.34
N LEU A 46 1.95 2.15 5.54
CA LEU A 46 3.35 1.97 5.15
C LEU A 46 3.83 3.08 4.21
N MET A 47 2.96 3.59 3.34
CA MET A 47 3.22 4.78 2.52
C MET A 47 3.50 6.05 3.33
N ALA A 48 3.09 6.09 4.60
CA ALA A 48 3.41 7.19 5.52
C ALA A 48 4.76 7.00 6.26
N SER A 49 5.49 5.91 6.00
CA SER A 49 6.79 5.65 6.63
C SER A 49 7.81 6.75 6.30
N ARG A 50 8.75 6.97 7.23
CA ARG A 50 9.91 7.83 7.00
C ARG A 50 11.02 7.12 6.22
N ASN A 51 10.95 5.80 6.13
CA ASN A 51 11.93 5.00 5.41
C ASN A 51 11.50 4.88 3.94
N ARG A 52 12.37 5.32 3.03
CA ARG A 52 12.09 5.33 1.59
C ARG A 52 11.85 3.93 1.02
N ASP A 53 12.57 2.92 1.48
CA ASP A 53 12.46 1.55 0.97
C ASP A 53 11.11 0.93 1.35
N VAL A 54 10.60 1.26 2.55
CA VAL A 54 9.25 0.86 2.99
C VAL A 54 8.17 1.51 2.13
N VAL A 55 8.32 2.82 1.85
CA VAL A 55 7.39 3.55 0.98
C VAL A 55 7.41 2.97 -0.44
N MET A 56 8.60 2.64 -0.95
CA MET A 56 8.77 2.04 -2.28
C MET A 56 8.09 0.68 -2.38
N ALA A 57 8.33 -0.21 -1.42
CA ALA A 57 7.69 -1.52 -1.39
C ALA A 57 6.16 -1.41 -1.33
N ALA A 58 5.63 -0.53 -0.49
CA ALA A 58 4.19 -0.30 -0.41
C ALA A 58 3.60 0.26 -1.72
N ALA A 59 4.31 1.18 -2.38
CA ALA A 59 3.89 1.75 -3.66
C ALA A 59 3.92 0.71 -4.78
N GLU A 60 4.92 -0.16 -4.82
CA GLU A 60 5.03 -1.26 -5.80
C GLU A 60 3.89 -2.27 -5.62
N THR A 61 3.57 -2.63 -4.38
CA THR A 61 2.42 -3.50 -4.10
C THR A 61 1.10 -2.85 -4.54
N LEU A 62 0.89 -1.57 -4.23
CA LEU A 62 -0.31 -0.85 -4.68
C LEU A 62 -0.40 -0.76 -6.20
N LEU A 63 0.73 -0.59 -6.88
CA LEU A 63 0.80 -0.62 -8.35
C LEU A 63 0.43 -2.00 -8.89
N SER A 64 0.97 -3.08 -8.33
CA SER A 64 0.65 -4.47 -8.71
C SER A 64 -0.84 -4.74 -8.58
N LEU A 65 -1.45 -4.35 -7.44
CA LEU A 65 -2.89 -4.47 -7.23
C LEU A 65 -3.69 -3.70 -8.28
N ALA A 66 -3.28 -2.47 -8.62
CA ALA A 66 -3.92 -1.71 -9.68
C ALA A 66 -3.75 -2.39 -11.05
N GLN A 67 -2.58 -2.91 -11.38
CA GLN A 67 -2.33 -3.59 -12.67
C GLN A 67 -3.15 -4.87 -12.85
N THR A 68 -3.46 -5.57 -11.75
CA THR A 68 -4.32 -6.76 -11.77
C THR A 68 -5.82 -6.45 -11.89
N GLY A 69 -6.18 -5.17 -12.06
CA GLY A 69 -7.57 -4.73 -12.18
C GLY A 69 -8.31 -4.70 -10.83
N THR A 70 -7.57 -4.74 -9.72
CA THR A 70 -8.17 -4.56 -8.40
C THR A 70 -8.64 -3.11 -8.29
N SER A 71 -9.93 -2.92 -8.00
CA SER A 71 -10.44 -1.60 -7.64
C SER A 71 -9.89 -1.21 -6.29
N VAL A 72 -8.88 -0.35 -6.30
CA VAL A 72 -8.31 0.28 -5.12
C VAL A 72 -9.01 1.62 -4.96
N GLU A 73 -9.77 1.78 -3.87
CA GLU A 73 -10.36 3.07 -3.55
C GLU A 73 -9.25 4.07 -3.22
N VAL A 74 -9.05 5.04 -4.10
CA VAL A 74 -8.05 6.09 -3.89
C VAL A 74 -8.61 7.14 -2.93
N THR A 75 -8.32 6.98 -1.65
CA THR A 75 -8.67 7.98 -0.65
C THR A 75 -7.84 9.26 -0.83
N PRO A 76 -8.32 10.44 -0.37
CA PRO A 76 -7.53 11.67 -0.40
C PRO A 76 -6.18 11.54 0.32
N GLN A 77 -6.15 10.75 1.40
CA GLN A 77 -4.92 10.46 2.14
C GLN A 77 -3.93 9.66 1.29
N LEU A 78 -4.38 8.60 0.63
CA LEU A 78 -3.53 7.79 -0.24
C LEU A 78 -2.99 8.62 -1.42
N SER A 79 -3.85 9.42 -2.05
CA SER A 79 -3.47 10.35 -3.12
C SER A 79 -2.38 11.33 -2.66
N ALA A 80 -2.51 11.91 -1.47
CA ALA A 80 -1.52 12.81 -0.90
C ALA A 80 -0.18 12.10 -0.61
N LEU A 81 -0.22 10.88 -0.08
CA LEU A 81 0.97 10.09 0.21
C LEU A 81 1.74 9.69 -1.05
N ILE A 82 1.03 9.27 -2.11
CA ILE A 82 1.65 8.96 -3.40
C ILE A 82 2.24 10.22 -4.04
N SER A 83 1.52 11.35 -3.99
CA SER A 83 2.03 12.64 -4.49
C SER A 83 3.31 13.06 -3.76
N LYS A 84 3.37 12.84 -2.44
CA LYS A 84 4.56 13.08 -1.63
C LYS A 84 5.72 12.13 -1.98
N ALA A 85 5.43 10.85 -2.21
CA ALA A 85 6.43 9.87 -2.62
C ALA A 85 7.06 10.26 -3.98
N ARG A 86 6.24 10.73 -4.93
CA ARG A 86 6.69 11.25 -6.24
C ARG A 86 7.69 12.40 -6.11
N MET A 87 7.41 13.38 -5.25
CA MET A 87 8.31 14.54 -5.05
C MET A 87 9.67 14.14 -4.45
N ASN A 88 9.73 13.05 -3.68
CA ASN A 88 10.94 12.64 -2.96
C ASN A 88 11.73 11.51 -3.66
N GLY A 89 11.12 10.81 -4.62
CA GLY A 89 11.63 9.53 -5.11
C GLY A 89 11.89 9.42 -6.62
N GLY A 90 11.51 10.43 -7.41
CA GLY A 90 11.57 10.40 -8.88
C GLY A 90 10.29 9.85 -9.55
N ASP A 91 10.30 9.69 -10.87
CA ASP A 91 9.10 9.43 -11.70
C ASP A 91 8.40 8.04 -11.58
N PRO A 92 8.96 6.95 -11.00
CA PRO A 92 8.22 5.67 -10.99
C PRO A 92 6.92 5.72 -10.16
N TYR A 93 6.78 6.67 -9.23
CA TYR A 93 5.57 6.86 -8.42
C TYR A 93 4.44 7.63 -9.14
N GLY A 94 4.77 8.39 -10.20
CA GLY A 94 3.77 9.11 -11.00
C GLY A 94 2.83 8.15 -11.71
N PHE A 95 3.39 7.08 -12.27
CA PHE A 95 2.64 6.02 -12.94
C PHE A 95 1.68 5.28 -12.00
N VAL A 96 2.08 5.07 -10.73
CA VAL A 96 1.24 4.43 -9.71
C VAL A 96 -0.04 5.23 -9.47
N LEU A 97 0.08 6.54 -9.29
CA LEU A 97 -1.08 7.40 -9.06
C LEU A 97 -2.02 7.42 -10.27
N ASP A 98 -1.45 7.56 -11.47
CA ASP A 98 -2.23 7.62 -12.71
C ASP A 98 -2.99 6.31 -12.95
N LEU A 99 -2.37 5.15 -12.64
CA LEU A 99 -3.00 3.85 -12.79
C LEU A 99 -4.10 3.62 -11.74
N LEU A 100 -3.84 3.97 -10.48
CA LEU A 100 -4.83 3.89 -9.40
C LEU A 100 -6.05 4.79 -9.69
N LEU A 101 -5.83 6.02 -10.13
CA LEU A 101 -6.92 6.96 -10.48
C LEU A 101 -7.74 6.47 -11.68
N LYS A 102 -7.11 5.84 -12.69
CA LYS A 102 -7.84 5.24 -13.82
C LYS A 102 -8.76 4.10 -13.38
N ASN A 103 -8.32 3.27 -12.44
CA ASN A 103 -9.07 2.11 -11.97
C ASN A 103 -10.15 2.44 -10.93
N SER A 104 -10.12 3.65 -10.34
CA SER A 104 -11.14 4.12 -9.39
C SER A 104 -12.45 4.61 -10.02
N LYS A 105 -12.52 4.70 -11.37
CA LYS A 105 -13.66 5.29 -12.11
C LYS A 105 -14.57 4.27 -12.82
N THR A 106 -14.47 2.99 -12.48
CA THR A 106 -15.31 1.88 -12.97
C THR A 106 -16.11 1.28 -11.84
#